data_AF-A0A1V1T2M2-F1
#
_entry.id   AF-A0A1V1T2M2-F1
#
_cell.length_a   1.000
_cell.length_b   1.000
_cell.length_c   1.000
_cell.angle_alpha   90.00
_cell.angle_beta   90.00
_cell.angle_gamma   90.00
#
_symmetry.space_group_name_H-M   'P 1'
#
loop_
_entity.id
_entity.type
_entity.pdbx_description
1 polymer ?
#
loop_
_entity_poly.entity_id
_entity_poly.type
_entity_poly.pdbx_seq_one_letter_code
_entity_poly.pdbx_strand_id
1 'polypeptide(L)'
;MTETARKAIVVGISGASSSGKTTLARLLRDVFPHTFILHEDDFYRPENELPSKDGLLDWDCAEAINFEDMARALEHIYSEGTFPPFVDSIEDKNTVGKCTVPESAISAAKSRIEAWLAPGQPGHAIFSSSSSPSSPNIRLCILDGFLLFGPDPPLRRITDELLDIKFFLTVSRQKATARREARDGYVTLEGFWTDPPGYVDKIVWPNYAESHAWLFEDGDVEKGLSGDVLREKGISAFSEVVGSGSKSAGEEDGKRLDVDMEVIFEWAVETLMRKLEEITIKPS
;
A
#
# COMPACT_ATOMS: atom_id res chain seq x y z
N MET A 1 17.39 6.62 26.99
CA MET A 1 17.26 7.43 25.78
C MET A 1 15.86 8.02 25.82
N THR A 2 15.73 9.34 25.67
CA THR A 2 14.42 10.00 25.65
C THR A 2 13.66 9.51 24.42
N GLU A 3 12.52 8.86 24.65
CA GLU A 3 11.60 8.43 23.62
C GLU A 3 11.17 9.66 22.81
N THR A 4 11.70 9.81 21.60
CA THR A 4 11.36 10.93 20.72
C THR A 4 9.88 10.80 20.35
N ALA A 5 9.10 11.82 20.67
CA ALA A 5 7.68 11.87 20.31
C ALA A 5 7.52 11.69 18.81
N ARG A 6 6.80 10.63 18.46
CA ARG A 6 6.54 10.21 17.09
C ARG A 6 5.68 11.24 16.36
N LYS A 7 6.10 11.68 15.16
CA LYS A 7 5.43 12.76 14.40
C LYS A 7 4.57 12.28 13.22
N ALA A 8 4.61 11.00 12.86
CA ALA A 8 3.77 10.44 11.81
C ALA A 8 3.28 9.02 12.09
N ILE A 9 2.14 8.69 11.50
CA ILE A 9 1.61 7.33 11.35
C ILE A 9 1.83 6.88 9.91
N VAL A 10 2.33 5.67 9.72
CA VAL A 10 2.63 5.07 8.42
C VAL A 10 1.62 3.95 8.12
N VAL A 11 0.90 4.14 7.02
CA VAL A 11 -0.08 3.19 6.47
C VAL A 11 0.54 2.53 5.25
N GLY A 12 0.87 1.25 5.35
CA GLY A 12 1.33 0.46 4.20
C GLY A 12 0.15 -0.06 3.39
N ILE A 13 0.16 0.17 2.08
CA ILE A 13 -0.79 -0.37 1.11
C ILE A 13 -0.01 -1.28 0.16
N SER A 14 -0.13 -2.59 0.35
CA SER A 14 0.56 -3.62 -0.43
C SER A 14 -0.39 -4.42 -1.31
N GLY A 15 0.16 -5.19 -2.26
CA GLY A 15 -0.58 -6.06 -3.16
C GLY A 15 0.05 -6.12 -4.55
N ALA A 16 -0.45 -7.01 -5.42
CA ALA A 16 0.13 -7.23 -6.74
C ALA A 16 0.30 -5.93 -7.56
N SER A 17 1.25 -5.94 -8.51
CA SER A 17 1.29 -4.92 -9.55
C SER A 17 -0.10 -4.79 -10.22
N SER A 18 -0.51 -3.57 -10.53
CA SER A 18 -1.81 -3.27 -11.16
C SER A 18 -3.07 -3.64 -10.34
N SER A 19 -2.96 -3.86 -9.02
CA SER A 19 -4.14 -4.08 -8.15
C SER A 19 -4.94 -2.80 -7.87
N GLY A 20 -4.30 -1.62 -7.96
CA GLY A 20 -4.93 -0.31 -7.75
C GLY A 20 -4.46 0.43 -6.50
N LYS A 21 -3.34 0.01 -5.89
CA LYS A 21 -2.75 0.60 -4.69
C LYS A 21 -2.53 2.11 -4.79
N THR A 22 -1.87 2.58 -5.85
CA THR A 22 -1.60 4.01 -6.10
C THR A 22 -2.86 4.84 -6.22
N THR A 23 -3.90 4.29 -6.84
CA THR A 23 -5.23 4.93 -6.90
C THR A 23 -5.82 5.08 -5.50
N LEU A 24 -5.79 4.00 -4.69
CA LEU A 24 -6.28 4.04 -3.32
C LEU A 24 -5.47 5.02 -2.45
N ALA A 25 -4.14 5.00 -2.55
CA ALA A 25 -3.24 5.88 -1.82
C ALA A 25 -3.55 7.36 -2.10
N ARG A 26 -3.75 7.72 -3.38
CA ARG A 26 -4.13 9.08 -3.79
C ARG A 26 -5.51 9.49 -3.28
N LEU A 27 -6.48 8.59 -3.37
CA LEU A 27 -7.82 8.84 -2.84
C LEU A 27 -7.81 9.09 -1.34
N LEU A 28 -7.08 8.26 -0.57
CA LEU A 28 -6.94 8.43 0.88
C LEU A 28 -6.20 9.73 1.23
N ARG A 29 -5.10 10.05 0.52
CA ARG A 29 -4.39 11.32 0.67
C ARG A 29 -5.32 12.53 0.47
N ASP A 30 -6.21 12.46 -0.52
CA ASP A 30 -7.08 13.58 -0.89
C ASP A 30 -8.25 13.81 0.07
N VAL A 31 -8.55 12.84 0.96
CA VAL A 31 -9.66 12.93 1.92
C VAL A 31 -9.20 13.02 3.38
N PHE A 32 -8.04 12.49 3.75
CA PHE A 32 -7.48 12.60 5.10
C PHE A 32 -6.57 13.83 5.26
N PRO A 33 -6.62 14.54 6.39
CA PRO A 33 -5.82 15.74 6.61
C PRO A 33 -4.33 15.40 6.82
N HIS A 34 -3.45 16.32 6.41
CA HIS A 34 -2.00 16.21 6.65
C HIS A 34 -1.36 14.91 6.13
N THR A 35 -1.88 14.42 4.99
CA THR A 35 -1.46 13.16 4.39
C THR A 35 -0.51 13.39 3.22
N PHE A 36 0.52 12.57 3.10
CA PHE A 36 1.35 12.46 1.91
C PHE A 36 1.64 10.99 1.58
N ILE A 37 2.18 10.73 0.40
CA ILE A 37 2.46 9.39 -0.10
C ILE A 37 3.97 9.25 -0.28
N LEU A 38 4.50 8.09 0.09
CA LEU A 38 5.83 7.60 -0.28
C LEU A 38 5.63 6.35 -1.16
N HIS A 39 6.31 6.26 -2.28
CA HIS A 39 6.20 5.12 -3.19
C HIS A 39 7.39 4.18 -3.03
N GLU A 40 7.16 2.87 -2.97
CA GLU A 40 8.22 1.85 -3.00
C GLU A 40 9.06 1.98 -4.27
N ASP A 41 8.41 2.30 -5.39
CA ASP A 41 9.01 2.47 -6.71
C ASP A 41 10.06 3.62 -6.75
N ASP A 42 10.04 4.55 -5.79
CA ASP A 42 11.09 5.57 -5.65
C ASP A 42 12.43 5.00 -5.15
N PHE A 43 12.44 3.74 -4.72
CA PHE A 43 13.61 3.03 -4.19
C PHE A 43 14.12 1.93 -5.13
N TYR A 44 13.71 1.92 -6.40
CA TYR A 44 14.32 1.03 -7.39
C TYR A 44 15.84 1.28 -7.48
N ARG A 45 16.59 0.19 -7.62
CA ARG A 45 17.99 0.25 -7.99
C ARG A 45 18.14 0.63 -9.46
N PRO A 46 19.30 1.19 -9.85
CA PRO A 46 19.63 1.42 -11.25
C PRO A 46 19.50 0.15 -12.11
N GLU A 47 19.13 0.31 -13.38
CA GLU A 47 18.88 -0.81 -14.32
C GLU A 47 20.05 -1.80 -14.43
N ASN A 48 21.28 -1.31 -14.31
CA ASN A 48 22.50 -2.12 -14.39
C ASN A 48 22.80 -2.95 -13.11
N GLU A 49 22.07 -2.71 -12.03
CA GLU A 49 22.14 -3.47 -10.77
C GLU A 49 21.00 -4.49 -10.63
N LEU A 50 19.99 -4.43 -11.50
CA LEU A 50 18.84 -5.31 -11.43
C LEU A 50 19.20 -6.76 -11.82
N PRO A 51 18.61 -7.75 -11.14
CA PRO A 51 18.75 -9.13 -11.57
C PRO A 51 18.04 -9.39 -12.89
N SER A 52 18.28 -10.56 -13.47
CA SER A 52 17.57 -11.03 -14.65
C SER A 52 16.95 -12.39 -14.41
N LYS A 53 15.73 -12.58 -14.91
CA LYS A 53 14.96 -13.83 -14.86
C LYS A 53 14.40 -14.11 -16.25
N ASP A 54 14.51 -15.35 -16.73
CA ASP A 54 14.10 -15.74 -18.08
C ASP A 54 14.63 -14.86 -19.23
N GLY A 55 15.83 -14.29 -19.06
CA GLY A 55 16.47 -13.41 -20.03
C GLY A 55 15.89 -11.99 -20.09
N LEU A 56 15.08 -11.59 -19.11
CA LEU A 56 14.50 -10.26 -18.94
C LEU A 56 15.02 -9.64 -17.64
N LEU A 57 15.15 -8.30 -17.60
CA LEU A 57 15.38 -7.59 -16.34
C LEU A 57 14.21 -7.83 -15.39
N ASP A 58 14.49 -8.12 -14.13
CA ASP A 58 13.46 -8.42 -13.15
C ASP A 58 13.26 -7.22 -12.22
N TRP A 59 12.26 -6.40 -12.55
CA TRP A 59 11.83 -5.27 -11.72
C TRP A 59 10.94 -5.70 -10.54
N ASP A 60 10.28 -6.85 -10.62
CA ASP A 60 9.20 -7.21 -9.70
C ASP A 60 9.72 -8.12 -8.56
N CYS A 61 10.97 -7.96 -8.15
CA CYS A 61 11.64 -8.76 -7.13
C CYS A 61 12.23 -7.91 -5.99
N ALA A 62 12.54 -8.53 -4.85
CA ALA A 62 13.07 -7.83 -3.67
C ALA A 62 14.44 -7.18 -3.96
N GLU A 63 15.27 -7.85 -4.75
CA GLU A 63 16.62 -7.39 -5.11
C GLU A 63 16.59 -6.10 -5.93
N ALA A 64 15.51 -5.82 -6.64
CA ALA A 64 15.32 -4.59 -7.39
C ALA A 64 15.13 -3.36 -6.49
N ILE A 65 14.79 -3.55 -5.21
CA ILE A 65 14.46 -2.46 -4.28
C ILE A 65 15.58 -2.22 -3.28
N ASN A 66 15.86 -0.95 -3.01
CA ASN A 66 16.77 -0.51 -1.97
C ASN A 66 16.03 -0.32 -0.64
N PHE A 67 15.77 -1.43 0.06
CA PHE A 67 15.05 -1.43 1.33
C PHE A 67 15.76 -0.68 2.47
N GLU A 68 17.08 -0.50 2.40
CA GLU A 68 17.80 0.30 3.42
C GLU A 68 17.51 1.80 3.25
N ASP A 69 17.48 2.29 2.01
CA ASP A 69 17.07 3.68 1.76
C ASP A 69 15.59 3.91 2.06
N MET A 70 14.73 2.92 1.78
CA MET A 70 13.33 2.98 2.17
C MET A 70 13.16 2.99 3.70
N ALA A 71 13.91 2.17 4.44
CA ALA A 71 13.89 2.19 5.90
C ALA A 71 14.36 3.56 6.45
N ARG A 72 15.44 4.13 5.88
CA ARG A 72 15.94 5.46 6.23
C ARG A 72 14.92 6.57 5.96
N ALA A 73 14.19 6.47 4.84
CA ALA A 73 13.09 7.37 4.51
C ALA A 73 11.95 7.28 5.53
N LEU A 74 11.54 6.07 5.90
CA LEU A 74 10.51 5.85 6.92
C LEU A 74 10.95 6.39 8.28
N GLU A 75 12.18 6.13 8.72
CA GLU A 75 12.72 6.65 9.98
C GLU A 75 12.74 8.20 10.03
N HIS A 76 13.05 8.85 8.91
CA HIS A 76 12.90 10.31 8.77
C HIS A 76 11.43 10.73 8.92
N ILE A 77 10.50 10.02 8.29
CA ILE A 77 9.06 10.31 8.40
C ILE A 77 8.57 10.13 9.85
N TYR A 78 9.00 9.09 10.54
CA TYR A 78 8.67 8.87 11.95
C TYR A 78 9.14 10.02 12.86
N SER A 79 10.38 10.47 12.65
CA SER A 79 11.04 11.48 13.50
C SER A 79 10.64 12.91 13.16
N GLU A 80 10.43 13.23 11.88
CA GLU A 80 10.18 14.59 11.40
C GLU A 80 8.74 14.81 10.91
N GLY A 81 8.00 13.75 10.63
CA GLY A 81 6.65 13.83 10.06
C GLY A 81 6.63 14.39 8.64
N THR A 82 7.77 14.65 8.03
CA THR A 82 7.87 15.29 6.72
C THR A 82 8.32 14.31 5.65
N PHE A 83 8.05 14.65 4.40
CA PHE A 83 8.59 13.89 3.28
C PHE A 83 10.14 13.97 3.32
N PRO A 84 10.85 12.85 3.14
CA PRO A 84 12.31 12.86 3.20
C PRO A 84 12.92 13.76 2.13
N PRO A 85 13.79 14.72 2.48
CA PRO A 85 14.33 15.69 1.52
C PRO A 85 15.36 15.08 0.55
N PHE A 86 15.71 13.80 0.72
CA PHE A 86 16.67 13.06 -0.09
C PHE A 86 16.00 12.03 -1.02
N VAL A 87 14.67 12.00 -1.08
CA VAL A 87 13.90 11.17 -2.01
C VAL A 87 13.33 12.08 -3.09
N ASP A 88 13.61 11.76 -4.35
CA ASP A 88 12.99 12.40 -5.51
C ASP A 88 11.93 11.46 -6.08
N SER A 89 10.64 11.77 -5.89
CA SER A 89 9.55 10.92 -6.36
C SER A 89 9.52 10.84 -7.89
N ILE A 90 9.86 9.66 -8.41
CA ILE A 90 9.79 9.34 -9.85
C ILE A 90 8.40 8.81 -10.18
N GLU A 91 7.78 8.09 -9.24
CA GLU A 91 6.44 7.52 -9.44
C GLU A 91 5.39 8.62 -9.66
N ASP A 92 5.54 9.80 -9.06
CA ASP A 92 4.65 10.94 -9.32
C ASP A 92 4.73 11.47 -10.77
N LYS A 93 5.76 11.09 -11.54
CA LYS A 93 5.90 11.44 -12.96
C LYS A 93 5.12 10.49 -13.88
N ASN A 94 4.71 9.32 -13.39
CA ASN A 94 3.96 8.35 -14.18
C ASN A 94 2.52 8.81 -14.42
N THR A 95 1.97 8.45 -15.59
CA THR A 95 0.57 8.72 -15.92
C THR A 95 -0.32 7.87 -15.04
N VAL A 96 -1.22 8.52 -14.30
CA VAL A 96 -2.25 7.80 -13.57
C VAL A 96 -3.52 7.75 -14.40
N GLY A 97 -3.98 6.51 -14.62
CA GLY A 97 -5.20 6.23 -15.34
C GLY A 97 -6.42 6.88 -14.69
N LYS A 98 -7.54 6.90 -15.42
CA LYS A 98 -8.79 7.49 -14.94
C LYS A 98 -9.25 6.80 -13.65
N CYS A 99 -9.42 7.57 -12.58
CA CYS A 99 -10.04 7.08 -11.36
C CYS A 99 -11.49 6.68 -11.65
N THR A 100 -11.87 5.44 -11.27
CA THR A 100 -13.21 4.91 -11.49
C THR A 100 -14.18 5.24 -10.36
N VAL A 101 -13.68 5.77 -9.24
CA VAL A 101 -14.50 6.13 -8.07
C VAL A 101 -15.32 7.39 -8.38
N PRO A 102 -16.65 7.37 -8.20
CA PRO A 102 -17.50 8.53 -8.43
C PRO A 102 -17.15 9.72 -7.52
N GLU A 103 -17.26 10.95 -8.04
CA GLU A 103 -17.07 12.17 -7.23
C GLU A 103 -18.02 12.24 -6.03
N SER A 104 -19.22 11.65 -6.14
CA SER A 104 -20.18 11.55 -5.04
C SER A 104 -19.66 10.71 -3.87
N ALA A 105 -18.99 9.59 -4.14
CA ALA A 105 -18.39 8.74 -3.11
C ALA A 105 -17.20 9.45 -2.43
N ILE A 106 -16.37 10.15 -3.21
CA ILE A 106 -15.27 10.98 -2.70
C ILE A 106 -15.81 12.10 -1.81
N SER A 107 -16.85 12.80 -2.25
CA SER A 107 -17.51 13.87 -1.48
C SER A 107 -18.11 13.33 -0.17
N ALA A 108 -18.78 12.18 -0.22
CA ALA A 108 -19.32 11.53 0.97
C ALA A 108 -18.22 11.11 1.97
N ALA A 109 -17.07 10.61 1.48
CA ALA A 109 -15.90 10.32 2.31
C ALA A 109 -15.35 11.59 2.98
N LYS A 110 -15.22 12.71 2.24
CA LYS A 110 -14.79 14.00 2.80
C LYS A 110 -15.73 14.48 3.90
N SER A 111 -17.04 14.46 3.67
CA SER A 111 -18.02 14.86 4.69
C SER A 111 -17.97 13.99 5.95
N ARG A 112 -17.75 12.67 5.80
CA ARG A 112 -17.55 11.76 6.95
C ARG A 112 -16.30 12.11 7.75
N ILE A 113 -15.18 12.37 7.07
CA ILE A 113 -13.92 12.75 7.70
C ILE A 113 -14.03 14.13 8.37
N GLU A 114 -14.66 15.10 7.73
CA GLU A 114 -14.93 16.42 8.34
C GLU A 114 -15.73 16.29 9.64
N ALA A 115 -16.78 15.46 9.64
CA ALA A 115 -17.56 15.17 10.84
C ALA A 115 -16.69 14.51 11.92
N TRP A 116 -15.83 13.55 11.55
CA TRP A 116 -14.90 12.87 12.44
C TRP A 116 -13.77 13.76 13.00
N LEU A 117 -13.42 14.85 12.30
CA LEU A 117 -12.45 15.85 12.72
C LEU A 117 -13.06 16.98 13.57
N ALA A 118 -14.39 17.00 13.73
CA ALA A 118 -15.08 18.02 14.51
C ALA A 118 -14.66 18.00 16.00
N PRO A 119 -14.66 19.15 16.70
CA PRO A 119 -14.29 19.20 18.12
C PRO A 119 -15.07 18.18 18.97
N GLY A 120 -14.35 17.43 19.81
CA GLY A 120 -14.91 16.37 20.64
C GLY A 120 -15.04 15.00 19.95
N GLN A 121 -14.68 14.89 18.67
CA GLN A 121 -14.61 13.62 17.95
C GLN A 121 -13.18 13.03 17.97
N PRO A 122 -13.02 11.71 17.77
CA PRO A 122 -11.71 11.06 17.87
C PRO A 122 -10.66 11.63 16.91
N GLY A 123 -11.03 11.91 15.66
CA GLY A 123 -10.12 12.48 14.66
C GLY A 123 -9.56 13.84 15.06
N HIS A 124 -10.36 14.65 15.75
CA HIS A 124 -9.90 15.93 16.28
C HIS A 124 -8.74 15.73 17.26
N ALA A 125 -8.85 14.81 18.20
CA ALA A 125 -7.80 14.56 19.19
C ALA A 125 -6.49 14.06 18.56
N ILE A 126 -6.58 13.33 17.44
CA ILE A 126 -5.44 12.76 16.71
C ILE A 126 -4.68 13.87 15.94
N PHE A 127 -5.40 14.71 15.19
CA PHE A 127 -4.78 15.66 14.25
C PHE A 127 -4.67 17.10 14.76
N SER A 128 -5.48 17.52 15.74
CA SER A 128 -5.44 18.89 16.26
C SER A 128 -4.33 19.07 17.30
N SER A 129 -3.53 20.13 17.13
CA SER A 129 -2.51 20.55 18.09
C SER A 129 -3.12 21.47 19.15
N SER A 130 -2.80 21.22 20.42
CA SER A 130 -3.09 22.14 21.53
C SER A 130 -2.11 23.31 21.63
N SER A 131 -1.08 23.39 20.77
CA SER A 131 0.02 24.35 20.90
C SER A 131 0.29 25.25 19.68
N SER A 132 -0.16 24.92 18.46
CA SER A 132 -0.18 25.87 17.33
C SER A 132 -0.97 25.34 16.11
N PRO A 133 -1.79 26.16 15.42
CA PRO A 133 -2.49 25.77 14.20
C PRO A 133 -1.58 25.51 12.98
N SER A 134 -0.28 25.78 13.08
CA SER A 134 0.69 25.66 11.97
C SER A 134 1.50 24.35 11.97
N SER A 135 1.30 23.45 12.93
CA SER A 135 1.97 22.15 12.99
C SER A 135 1.02 21.10 13.58
N PRO A 136 0.56 20.11 12.79
CA PRO A 136 -0.28 19.04 13.31
C PRO A 136 0.50 18.19 14.33
N ASN A 137 -0.20 17.62 15.31
CA ASN A 137 0.42 16.72 16.29
C ASN A 137 1.00 15.46 15.62
N ILE A 138 0.30 14.94 14.60
CA ILE A 138 0.68 13.75 13.85
C ILE A 138 0.34 13.97 12.37
N ARG A 139 1.23 13.53 11.48
CA ARG A 139 0.99 13.47 10.03
C ARG A 139 0.72 12.04 9.58
N LEU A 140 0.07 11.89 8.43
CA LEU A 140 -0.20 10.59 7.85
C LEU A 140 0.72 10.38 6.63
N CYS A 141 1.46 9.27 6.64
CA CYS A 141 2.20 8.80 5.48
C CYS A 141 1.53 7.55 4.95
N ILE A 142 1.21 7.52 3.66
CA ILE A 142 0.80 6.31 2.96
C ILE A 142 2.04 5.77 2.24
N LEU A 143 2.50 4.58 2.61
CA LEU A 143 3.50 3.83 1.85
C LEU A 143 2.79 2.94 0.83
N ASP A 144 2.92 3.24 -0.45
CA ASP A 144 2.35 2.49 -1.56
C ASP A 144 3.43 1.65 -2.24
N GLY A 145 3.24 0.33 -2.30
CA GLY A 145 4.26 -0.58 -2.82
C GLY A 145 3.74 -1.96 -3.16
N PHE A 146 4.37 -2.64 -4.11
CA PHE A 146 3.93 -3.99 -4.49
C PHE A 146 4.45 -5.08 -3.55
N LEU A 147 5.53 -4.81 -2.82
CA LEU A 147 6.21 -5.76 -1.95
C LEU A 147 6.58 -5.09 -0.63
N LEU A 148 5.56 -4.70 0.15
CA LEU A 148 5.78 -4.12 1.48
C LEU A 148 5.75 -5.14 2.60
N PHE A 149 5.04 -6.26 2.40
CA PHE A 149 4.82 -7.27 3.44
C PHE A 149 5.63 -8.52 3.15
N GLY A 150 6.59 -8.83 4.02
CA GLY A 150 7.42 -10.02 3.91
C GLY A 150 7.78 -10.60 5.27
N PRO A 151 7.80 -11.94 5.41
CA PRO A 151 8.12 -12.61 6.67
C PRO A 151 9.62 -12.60 6.98
N ASP A 152 10.46 -12.35 5.96
CA ASP A 152 11.91 -12.44 6.06
C ASP A 152 12.58 -11.05 5.92
N PRO A 153 13.78 -10.84 6.49
CA PRO A 153 14.57 -9.64 6.24
C PRO A 153 14.91 -9.46 4.75
N PRO A 154 14.97 -8.22 4.23
CA PRO A 154 14.80 -6.95 4.96
C PRO A 154 13.32 -6.53 5.17
N LEU A 155 12.38 -7.14 4.43
CA LEU A 155 10.96 -6.78 4.45
C LEU A 155 10.30 -6.91 5.83
N ARG A 156 10.73 -7.89 6.63
CA ARG A 156 10.22 -8.07 7.98
C ARG A 156 10.42 -6.82 8.84
N ARG A 157 11.55 -6.11 8.70
CA ARG A 157 11.81 -4.87 9.45
C ARG A 157 10.82 -3.79 9.05
N ILE A 158 10.62 -3.59 7.73
CA ILE A 158 9.61 -2.65 7.22
C ILE A 158 8.24 -3.00 7.79
N THR A 159 7.85 -4.27 7.68
CA THR A 159 6.53 -4.78 8.05
C THR A 159 6.26 -4.67 9.55
N ASP A 160 7.18 -5.15 10.39
CA ASP A 160 6.94 -5.32 11.83
C ASP A 160 7.28 -4.06 12.63
N GLU A 161 8.21 -3.24 12.16
CA GLU A 161 8.78 -2.13 12.94
C GLU A 161 8.44 -0.73 12.38
N LEU A 162 8.19 -0.61 11.07
CA LEU A 162 8.04 0.69 10.39
C LEU A 162 6.66 0.91 9.75
N LEU A 163 5.69 0.02 10.02
CA LEU A 163 4.31 0.16 9.58
C LEU A 163 3.33 -0.04 10.73
N ASP A 164 2.33 0.84 10.84
CA ASP A 164 1.34 0.77 11.93
C ASP A 164 0.01 0.19 11.48
N ILE A 165 -0.36 0.51 10.24
CA ILE A 165 -1.59 0.07 9.61
C ILE A 165 -1.20 -0.55 8.29
N LYS A 166 -1.70 -1.76 8.03
CA LYS A 166 -1.33 -2.57 6.88
C LYS A 166 -2.58 -2.93 6.10
N PHE A 167 -2.70 -2.43 4.87
CA PHE A 167 -3.75 -2.77 3.92
C PHE A 167 -3.19 -3.66 2.82
N PHE A 168 -3.91 -4.72 2.48
CA PHE A 168 -3.55 -5.59 1.37
C PHE A 168 -4.66 -5.63 0.31
N LEU A 169 -4.31 -5.37 -0.94
CA LEU A 169 -5.22 -5.38 -2.09
C LEU A 169 -4.96 -6.63 -2.93
N THR A 170 -6.02 -7.37 -3.22
CA THR A 170 -6.00 -8.50 -4.16
C THR A 170 -6.39 -8.06 -5.56
N VAL A 171 -6.03 -8.89 -6.53
CA VAL A 171 -6.46 -8.78 -7.92
C VAL A 171 -6.26 -10.15 -8.57
N SER A 172 -7.15 -10.54 -9.48
CA SER A 172 -6.97 -11.77 -10.26
C SER A 172 -5.82 -11.62 -11.27
N ARG A 173 -5.22 -12.74 -11.68
CA ARG A 173 -4.20 -12.74 -12.74
C ARG A 173 -4.72 -12.06 -13.99
N GLN A 174 -5.92 -12.43 -14.42
CA GLN A 174 -6.53 -11.91 -15.64
C GLN A 174 -6.61 -10.38 -15.62
N LYS A 175 -7.10 -9.79 -14.51
CA LYS A 175 -7.27 -8.34 -14.39
C LYS A 175 -5.92 -7.63 -14.22
N ALA A 176 -4.99 -8.21 -13.46
CA ALA A 176 -3.65 -7.68 -13.31
C ALA A 176 -2.90 -7.62 -14.65
N THR A 177 -2.91 -8.71 -15.42
CA THR A 177 -2.33 -8.79 -16.76
C THR A 177 -2.93 -7.75 -17.68
N ALA A 178 -4.27 -7.72 -17.81
CA ALA A 178 -4.95 -6.78 -18.71
C ALA A 178 -4.62 -5.31 -18.36
N ARG A 179 -4.51 -4.98 -17.08
CA ARG A 179 -4.13 -3.63 -16.63
C ARG A 179 -2.65 -3.33 -16.85
N ARG A 180 -1.75 -4.31 -16.63
CA ARG A 180 -0.30 -4.14 -16.82
C ARG A 180 0.03 -3.93 -18.31
N GLU A 181 -0.54 -4.75 -19.19
CA GLU A 181 -0.34 -4.67 -20.64
C GLU A 181 -0.94 -3.40 -21.26
N ALA A 182 -1.93 -2.78 -20.61
CA ALA A 182 -2.54 -1.53 -21.05
C ALA A 182 -1.76 -0.27 -20.60
N ARG A 183 -0.68 -0.40 -19.83
CA ARG A 183 0.15 0.74 -19.43
C ARG A 183 1.06 1.17 -20.59
N ASP A 184 1.19 2.48 -20.76
CA ASP A 184 2.06 3.07 -21.78
C ASP A 184 3.55 2.77 -21.52
N GLY A 185 3.92 2.56 -20.25
CA GLY A 185 5.26 2.26 -19.77
C GLY A 185 5.51 2.90 -18.41
N TYR A 186 6.79 2.95 -18.00
CA TYR A 186 7.25 3.36 -16.68
C TYR A 186 8.40 4.34 -16.82
N VAL A 187 8.37 5.44 -16.09
CA VAL A 187 9.54 6.31 -15.93
C VAL A 187 10.53 5.62 -14.99
N THR A 188 11.78 5.46 -15.42
CA THR A 188 12.87 4.88 -14.62
C THR A 188 13.93 5.95 -14.31
N LEU A 189 14.95 5.60 -13.52
CA LEU A 189 16.10 6.48 -13.26
C LEU A 189 16.84 6.82 -14.57
N GLU A 190 16.87 5.88 -15.52
CA GLU A 190 17.60 5.96 -16.77
C GLU A 190 16.76 6.41 -17.97
N GLY A 191 15.43 6.44 -17.84
CA GLY A 191 14.55 6.95 -18.87
C GLY A 191 13.14 6.38 -18.80
N PHE A 192 12.81 5.51 -19.75
CA PHE A 192 11.46 4.97 -19.92
C PHE A 192 11.51 3.49 -20.25
N TRP A 193 10.83 2.68 -19.46
CA TRP A 193 10.71 1.23 -19.62
C TRP A 193 9.33 0.85 -20.17
N THR A 194 9.31 -0.11 -21.09
CA THR A 194 8.08 -0.74 -21.55
C THR A 194 8.24 -2.24 -21.42
N ASP A 195 7.26 -2.89 -20.79
CA ASP A 195 7.28 -4.33 -20.58
C ASP A 195 7.41 -5.08 -21.93
N PRO A 196 8.41 -5.96 -22.10
CA PRO A 196 8.53 -6.77 -23.30
C PRO A 196 7.43 -7.83 -23.40
N PRO A 197 7.16 -8.40 -24.59
CA PRO A 197 6.15 -9.44 -24.75
C PRO A 197 6.34 -10.63 -23.81
N GLY A 198 5.28 -10.98 -23.07
CA GLY A 198 5.28 -12.08 -22.10
C GLY A 198 5.94 -11.74 -20.75
N TYR A 199 6.26 -10.47 -20.48
CA TYR A 199 6.85 -10.04 -19.21
C TYR A 199 5.98 -10.41 -18.00
N VAL A 200 4.65 -10.32 -18.12
CA VAL A 200 3.75 -10.68 -17.02
C VAL A 200 3.86 -12.16 -16.63
N ASP A 201 3.93 -13.04 -17.62
CA ASP A 201 3.97 -14.48 -17.39
C ASP A 201 5.33 -14.98 -16.91
N LYS A 202 6.41 -14.27 -17.27
CA LYS A 202 7.79 -14.63 -16.95
C LYS A 202 8.31 -13.99 -15.66
N ILE A 203 7.85 -12.77 -15.37
CA ILE A 203 8.38 -11.93 -14.29
C ILE A 203 7.30 -11.59 -13.27
N VAL A 204 6.34 -10.75 -13.66
CA VAL A 204 5.39 -10.11 -12.72
C VAL A 204 4.60 -11.14 -11.90
N TRP A 205 3.90 -12.07 -12.57
CA TRP A 205 3.02 -13.01 -11.87
C TRP A 205 3.80 -14.06 -11.07
N PRO A 206 4.86 -14.69 -11.60
CA PRO A 206 5.69 -15.60 -10.81
C PRO A 206 6.27 -14.96 -9.56
N ASN A 207 6.80 -13.73 -9.64
CA ASN A 207 7.38 -13.07 -8.47
C ASN A 207 6.33 -12.66 -7.44
N TYR A 208 5.15 -12.21 -7.90
CA TYR A 208 4.03 -11.96 -7.02
C TYR A 208 3.62 -13.22 -6.26
N ALA A 209 3.46 -14.34 -6.97
CA ALA A 209 3.11 -15.63 -6.38
C ALA A 209 4.16 -16.10 -5.36
N GLU A 210 5.44 -16.03 -5.71
CA GLU A 210 6.54 -16.43 -4.84
C GLU A 210 6.60 -15.58 -3.56
N SER A 211 6.51 -14.25 -3.70
CA SER A 211 6.69 -13.33 -2.57
C SER A 211 5.47 -13.25 -1.64
N HIS A 212 4.28 -13.60 -2.13
CA HIS A 212 3.02 -13.42 -1.39
C HIS A 212 2.30 -14.71 -1.04
N ALA A 213 2.73 -15.88 -1.53
CA ALA A 213 2.07 -17.18 -1.28
C ALA A 213 1.68 -17.39 0.19
N TRP A 214 2.55 -17.01 1.13
CA TRP A 214 2.33 -17.15 2.57
C TRP A 214 1.09 -16.39 3.12
N LEU A 215 0.57 -15.40 2.41
CA LEU A 215 -0.65 -14.64 2.75
C LEU A 215 -1.94 -15.34 2.29
N PHE A 216 -1.84 -16.33 1.41
CA PHE A 216 -2.98 -16.92 0.71
C PHE A 216 -3.26 -18.35 1.15
N GLU A 217 -4.52 -18.78 1.01
CA GLU A 217 -4.91 -20.17 1.26
C GLU A 217 -4.13 -21.13 0.35
N ASP A 218 -3.59 -22.21 0.94
CA ASP A 218 -2.76 -23.21 0.26
C ASP A 218 -1.53 -22.66 -0.49
N GLY A 219 -1.12 -21.42 -0.23
CA GLY A 219 -0.02 -20.78 -0.97
C GLY A 219 -0.38 -20.30 -2.38
N ASP A 220 -1.67 -20.26 -2.72
CA ASP A 220 -2.15 -19.94 -4.07
C ASP A 220 -2.71 -18.52 -4.13
N VAL A 221 -2.01 -17.62 -4.82
CA VAL A 221 -2.38 -16.20 -4.91
C VAL A 221 -3.64 -15.93 -5.75
N GLU A 222 -4.22 -16.96 -6.39
CA GLU A 222 -5.54 -16.88 -7.04
C GLU A 222 -6.69 -17.34 -6.13
N LYS A 223 -6.41 -17.75 -4.88
CA LYS A 223 -7.41 -18.06 -3.85
C LYS A 223 -7.60 -16.91 -2.87
N GLY A 224 -8.46 -17.12 -1.86
CA GLY A 224 -8.66 -16.15 -0.78
C GLY A 224 -7.44 -16.01 0.14
N LEU A 225 -7.36 -14.87 0.83
CA LEU A 225 -6.34 -14.62 1.86
C LEU A 225 -6.57 -15.49 3.09
N SER A 226 -5.49 -15.93 3.73
CA SER A 226 -5.55 -16.68 4.98
C SER A 226 -5.91 -15.75 6.16
N GLY A 227 -7.15 -15.86 6.65
CA GLY A 227 -7.64 -15.03 7.76
C GLY A 227 -6.83 -15.16 9.06
N ASP A 228 -6.20 -16.32 9.29
CA ASP A 228 -5.32 -16.53 10.44
C ASP A 228 -4.00 -15.77 10.32
N VAL A 229 -3.38 -15.81 9.14
CA VAL A 229 -2.16 -15.06 8.84
C VAL A 229 -2.42 -13.55 8.91
N LEU A 230 -3.52 -13.08 8.32
CA LEU A 230 -3.90 -11.67 8.38
C LEU A 230 -4.06 -11.18 9.82
N ARG A 231 -4.73 -11.97 10.67
CA ARG A 231 -4.93 -11.65 12.09
C ARG A 231 -3.62 -11.66 12.87
N GLU A 232 -2.75 -12.65 12.65
CA GLU A 232 -1.44 -12.74 13.30
C GLU A 232 -0.55 -11.54 12.94
N LYS A 233 -0.52 -11.14 11.66
CA LYS A 233 0.35 -10.05 11.16
C LYS A 233 -0.26 -8.66 11.28
N GLY A 234 -1.52 -8.56 11.71
CA GLY A 234 -2.26 -7.30 11.80
C GLY A 234 -2.55 -6.67 10.44
N ILE A 235 -2.69 -7.48 9.39
CA ILE A 235 -2.96 -7.04 8.02
C ILE A 235 -4.48 -6.98 7.81
N SER A 236 -4.98 -5.85 7.31
CA SER A 236 -6.39 -5.66 6.97
C SER A 236 -6.60 -5.83 5.48
N ALA A 237 -7.62 -6.59 5.11
CA ALA A 237 -8.08 -6.76 3.73
C ALA A 237 -9.62 -6.73 3.70
N PHE A 238 -10.20 -6.48 2.53
CA PHE A 238 -11.65 -6.49 2.36
C PHE A 238 -12.21 -7.88 2.66
N SER A 239 -13.29 -7.99 3.46
CA SER A 239 -13.75 -9.27 4.01
C SER A 239 -14.10 -10.30 2.95
N GLU A 240 -14.61 -9.87 1.79
CA GLU A 240 -14.96 -10.78 0.71
C GLU A 240 -13.76 -11.50 0.13
N VAL A 241 -12.53 -10.98 0.23
CA VAL A 241 -11.33 -11.62 -0.33
C VAL A 241 -10.64 -12.58 0.66
N VAL A 242 -11.14 -12.69 1.89
CA VAL A 242 -10.57 -13.55 2.93
C VAL A 242 -11.20 -14.93 2.90
N GLY A 243 -10.38 -15.96 2.68
CA GLY A 243 -10.76 -17.38 2.64
C GLY A 243 -11.80 -17.80 3.69
N SER A 244 -12.81 -18.57 3.28
CA SER A 244 -13.95 -18.92 4.14
C SER A 244 -13.68 -20.13 5.04
N GLY A 245 -12.49 -20.74 4.98
CA GLY A 245 -12.16 -21.97 5.72
C GLY A 245 -13.03 -23.19 5.34
N SER A 246 -13.95 -23.05 4.37
CA SER A 246 -14.87 -24.09 3.93
C SER A 246 -14.64 -24.41 2.47
N LYS A 247 -14.38 -25.69 2.21
CA LYS A 247 -14.12 -26.31 0.89
C LYS A 247 -15.36 -26.29 -0.02
N SER A 248 -15.90 -25.13 -0.37
CA SER A 248 -16.85 -25.03 -1.48
C SER A 248 -16.10 -24.67 -2.76
N ALA A 249 -15.47 -25.68 -3.35
CA ALA A 249 -15.08 -25.66 -4.75
C ALA A 249 -16.35 -25.48 -5.60
N GLY A 250 -16.52 -24.32 -6.25
CA GLY A 250 -17.67 -24.17 -7.14
C GLY A 250 -17.99 -22.75 -7.63
N GLU A 251 -17.54 -21.69 -6.96
CA GLU A 251 -17.61 -20.33 -7.52
C GLU A 251 -16.24 -19.96 -8.08
N GLU A 252 -16.20 -19.26 -9.22
CA GLU A 252 -14.95 -18.85 -9.88
C GLU A 252 -14.10 -17.99 -8.93
N ASP A 253 -13.17 -18.62 -8.19
CA ASP A 253 -12.35 -17.98 -7.15
C ASP A 253 -11.67 -16.68 -7.61
N GLY A 254 -11.37 -16.55 -8.92
CA GLY A 254 -10.84 -15.32 -9.52
C GLY A 254 -11.77 -14.09 -9.41
N LYS A 255 -13.11 -14.26 -9.44
CA LYS A 255 -14.06 -13.13 -9.29
C LYS A 255 -14.04 -12.53 -7.89
N ARG A 256 -13.69 -13.34 -6.89
CA ARG A 256 -13.65 -12.95 -5.48
C ARG A 256 -12.54 -11.94 -5.18
N LEU A 257 -11.44 -11.99 -5.93
CA LEU A 257 -10.27 -11.14 -5.73
C LEU A 257 -10.42 -9.74 -6.31
N ASP A 258 -11.34 -9.58 -7.26
CA ASP A 258 -11.49 -8.37 -8.08
C ASP A 258 -12.58 -7.44 -7.54
N VAL A 259 -12.35 -6.87 -6.37
CA VAL A 259 -13.28 -5.92 -5.74
C VAL A 259 -13.30 -4.58 -6.50
N ASP A 260 -14.46 -3.94 -6.54
CA ASP A 260 -14.60 -2.60 -7.12
C ASP A 260 -13.83 -1.54 -6.31
N MET A 261 -13.23 -0.57 -7.01
CA MET A 261 -12.39 0.45 -6.37
C MET A 261 -13.19 1.40 -5.48
N GLU A 262 -14.46 1.68 -5.79
CA GLU A 262 -15.34 2.47 -4.92
C GLU A 262 -15.56 1.76 -3.59
N VAL A 263 -15.85 0.46 -3.64
CA VAL A 263 -16.05 -0.39 -2.44
C VAL A 263 -14.77 -0.47 -1.61
N ILE A 264 -13.62 -0.70 -2.25
CA ILE A 264 -12.32 -0.71 -1.56
C ILE A 264 -12.00 0.65 -0.94
N PHE A 265 -12.28 1.75 -1.63
CA PHE A 265 -12.06 3.09 -1.12
C PHE A 265 -12.91 3.38 0.13
N GLU A 266 -14.21 3.07 0.08
CA GLU A 266 -15.10 3.26 1.24
C GLU A 266 -14.67 2.40 2.44
N TRP A 267 -14.35 1.13 2.20
CA TRP A 267 -13.82 0.22 3.23
C TRP A 267 -12.53 0.75 3.85
N ALA A 268 -11.61 1.24 3.03
CA ALA A 268 -10.32 1.73 3.48
C ALA A 268 -10.46 3.00 4.34
N VAL A 269 -11.35 3.93 3.96
CA VAL A 269 -11.66 5.13 4.75
C VAL A 269 -12.15 4.75 6.14
N GLU A 270 -13.15 3.87 6.22
CA GLU A 270 -13.74 3.45 7.51
C GLU A 270 -12.76 2.65 8.37
N THR A 271 -11.99 1.76 7.73
CA THR A 271 -10.98 0.96 8.42
C THR A 271 -9.84 1.83 8.93
N LEU A 272 -9.39 2.82 8.16
CA LEU A 272 -8.33 3.73 8.55
C LEU A 272 -8.74 4.62 9.72
N MET A 273 -9.94 5.21 9.69
CA MET A 273 -10.48 5.98 10.82
C MET A 273 -10.47 5.15 12.11
N ARG A 274 -11.05 3.93 12.06
CA ARG A 274 -11.08 3.01 13.21
C ARG A 274 -9.67 2.65 13.71
N LYS A 275 -8.74 2.34 12.82
CA LYS A 275 -7.37 1.96 13.17
C LYS A 275 -6.58 3.13 13.79
N LEU A 276 -6.77 4.35 13.30
CA LEU A 276 -6.16 5.55 13.87
C LEU A 276 -6.65 5.81 15.30
N GLU A 277 -7.93 5.58 15.58
CA GLU A 277 -8.48 5.62 16.93
C GLU A 277 -7.84 4.55 17.84
N GLU A 278 -7.77 3.30 17.38
CA GLU A 278 -7.18 2.18 18.13
C GLU A 278 -5.71 2.43 18.53
N ILE A 279 -4.90 2.99 17.62
CA ILE A 279 -3.48 3.26 17.86
C ILE A 279 -3.30 4.41 18.85
N THR A 280 -4.13 5.46 18.76
CA THR A 280 -3.95 6.66 19.58
C THR A 280 -4.54 6.52 20.99
N ILE A 281 -5.46 5.58 21.21
CA ILE A 281 -6.06 5.30 22.53
C ILE A 281 -5.16 4.40 23.40
N LYS A 282 -4.29 3.57 22.81
CA LYS A 282 -3.38 2.71 23.58
C LYS A 282 -2.23 3.57 24.12
N PRO A 283 -2.05 3.69 25.45
CA PRO A 283 -0.84 4.29 25.99
C PRO A 283 0.36 3.42 25.62
N SER A 284 1.39 4.06 25.06
CA SER A 284 2.76 3.54 24.91
C SER A 284 3.33 3.11 26.25
#